data_AF-A0A7V9ZEB2-F1
#
_entry.id   AF-A0A7V9ZEB2-F1
#
_cell.length_a   1.000
_cell.length_b   1.000
_cell.length_c   1.000
_cell.angle_alpha   90.00
_cell.angle_beta   90.00
_cell.angle_gamma   90.00
#
_symmetry.space_group_name_H-M   'P 1'
#
loop_
_entity.id
_entity.type
_entity.pdbx_description
1 polymer ?
#
loop_
_entity_poly.entity_id
_entity_poly.type
_entity_poly.pdbx_seq_one_letter_code
_entity_poly.pdbx_strand_id
1 'polypeptide(L)'
;MTKRMIVAAFALAGIFVALYLLLYKLGLVGALNCSIGSCETVNTSKWATFLGLPVAAWGVGFYIGMFALAVASTQERFADSDGMSKTLLLYSGVGVMFSAWLTYLELFVIHAICQWCVVSAILVTLIFLLCAMDFRESRGAPEALPG
;
A
#
# COMPACT_ATOMS: atom_id res chain seq x y z
N MET A 1 -13.72 -15.56 -1.56
CA MET A 1 -13.82 -14.54 -2.64
C MET A 1 -13.84 -13.08 -2.15
N THR A 2 -14.58 -12.72 -1.09
CA THR A 2 -14.80 -11.30 -0.71
C THR A 2 -13.54 -10.53 -0.27
N LYS A 3 -12.62 -11.16 0.49
CA LYS A 3 -11.44 -10.48 1.06
C LYS A 3 -10.47 -9.96 -0.01
N ARG A 4 -10.19 -10.77 -1.04
CA ARG A 4 -9.29 -10.43 -2.15
C ARG A 4 -9.82 -9.27 -3.00
N MET A 5 -11.14 -9.21 -3.21
CA MET A 5 -11.78 -8.07 -3.87
C MET A 5 -11.70 -6.79 -3.05
N ILE A 6 -11.83 -6.87 -1.73
CA ILE A 6 -11.65 -5.73 -0.83
C ILE A 6 -10.21 -5.22 -0.90
N VAL A 7 -9.22 -6.12 -0.90
CA VAL A 7 -7.81 -5.76 -1.09
C VAL A 7 -7.59 -5.04 -2.43
N ALA A 8 -8.18 -5.54 -3.52
CA ALA A 8 -8.11 -4.87 -4.82
C ALA A 8 -8.75 -3.47 -4.79
N ALA A 9 -9.90 -3.31 -4.13
CA ALA A 9 -10.55 -2.01 -3.99
C ALA A 9 -9.70 -1.00 -3.18
N PHE A 10 -9.09 -1.44 -2.08
CA PHE A 10 -8.17 -0.59 -1.31
C PHE A 10 -6.87 -0.28 -2.06
N ALA A 11 -6.33 -1.25 -2.80
CA ALA A 11 -5.16 -1.02 -3.64
C ALA A 11 -5.48 0.02 -4.71
N LEU A 12 -6.64 -0.06 -5.36
CA LEU A 12 -7.09 0.93 -6.34
C LEU A 12 -7.20 2.33 -5.71
N ALA A 13 -7.80 2.45 -4.53
CA ALA A 13 -7.84 3.71 -3.79
C ALA A 13 -6.42 4.24 -3.49
N GLY A 14 -5.50 3.36 -3.11
CA GLY A 14 -4.08 3.69 -2.92
C GLY A 14 -3.40 4.20 -4.18
N ILE A 15 -3.70 3.62 -5.35
CA ILE A 15 -3.22 4.12 -6.66
C ILE A 15 -3.69 5.56 -6.86
N PHE A 16 -4.97 5.86 -6.64
CA PHE A 16 -5.49 7.22 -6.80
C PHE A 16 -4.79 8.23 -5.88
N VAL A 17 -4.60 7.88 -4.61
CA VAL A 17 -3.91 8.73 -3.63
C VAL A 17 -2.45 8.97 -4.04
N ALA A 18 -1.72 7.90 -4.37
CA ALA A 18 -0.32 8.01 -4.76
C ALA A 18 -0.14 8.76 -6.09
N LEU A 19 -1.02 8.52 -7.05
CA LEU A 19 -1.01 9.20 -8.34
C LEU A 19 -1.32 10.69 -8.20
N TYR A 20 -2.27 11.07 -7.33
CA TYR A 20 -2.58 12.46 -7.02
C TYR A 20 -1.36 13.22 -6.48
N LEU A 21 -0.63 12.62 -5.53
CA LEU A 21 0.62 13.19 -5.01
C LEU A 21 1.71 13.27 -6.07
N LEU A 22 1.82 12.25 -6.93
CA LEU A 22 2.79 12.22 -8.02
C LEU A 22 2.52 13.33 -9.05
N LEU A 23 1.25 13.50 -9.46
CA LEU A 23 0.81 14.55 -10.37
C LEU A 23 1.15 15.95 -9.83
N TYR A 24 0.95 16.16 -8.52
CA TYR A 24 1.35 17.40 -7.86
C TYR A 24 2.87 17.59 -7.91
N LYS A 25 3.67 16.56 -7.58
CA LYS A 25 5.14 16.65 -7.63
C LYS A 25 5.67 16.91 -9.05
N LEU A 26 4.97 16.44 -10.07
CA LEU A 26 5.26 16.71 -11.49
C LEU A 26 4.81 18.11 -11.95
N GLY A 27 4.13 18.88 -11.10
CA GLY A 27 3.62 20.22 -11.44
C GLY A 27 2.36 20.20 -12.31
N LEU A 28 1.72 19.05 -12.50
CA LEU A 28 0.48 18.91 -13.26
C LEU A 28 -0.75 19.33 -12.44
N VAL A 29 -0.62 19.30 -11.11
CA VAL A 29 -1.64 19.76 -10.16
C VAL A 29 -1.04 20.91 -9.37
N GLY A 30 -1.69 22.08 -9.40
CA GLY A 30 -1.14 23.31 -8.82
C GLY A 30 -1.29 23.43 -7.29
N ALA A 31 -2.15 22.64 -6.66
CA ALA A 31 -2.36 22.68 -5.20
C ALA A 31 -2.79 21.31 -4.66
N LEU A 32 -2.27 20.96 -3.48
CA LEU A 32 -2.74 19.80 -2.72
C LEU A 32 -3.90 20.20 -1.82
N ASN A 33 -5.02 19.48 -1.92
CA ASN A 33 -6.11 19.61 -0.95
C ASN A 33 -5.69 18.95 0.36
N CYS A 34 -5.26 19.76 1.34
CA CYS A 34 -4.94 19.28 2.67
C CYS A 34 -5.77 20.00 3.72
N SER A 35 -6.66 19.23 4.37
CA SER A 35 -7.54 19.76 5.40
C SER A 35 -6.85 19.80 6.76
N ILE A 36 -5.89 18.89 7.00
CA ILE A 36 -5.14 18.79 8.25
C ILE A 36 -3.65 18.59 7.92
N GLY A 37 -2.78 19.43 8.50
CA GLY A 37 -1.33 19.35 8.33
C GLY A 37 -0.77 20.13 7.14
N SER A 38 0.49 19.84 6.76
CA SER A 38 1.25 20.58 5.74
C SER A 38 1.80 19.64 4.67
N CYS A 39 0.92 19.09 3.84
CA CYS A 39 1.28 18.12 2.81
C CYS A 39 2.25 18.67 1.76
N GLU A 40 2.15 19.97 1.46
CA GLU A 40 3.05 20.67 0.54
C GLU A 40 4.48 20.71 1.10
N THR A 41 4.64 21.00 2.40
CA THR A 41 5.93 20.92 3.10
C THR A 41 6.52 19.52 3.04
N VAL A 42 5.71 18.47 3.26
CA VAL A 42 6.17 17.08 3.18
C VAL A 42 6.58 16.73 1.74
N ASN A 43 5.77 17.06 0.73
CA ASN A 43 6.05 16.75 -0.67
C ASN A 43 7.21 17.56 -1.27
N THR A 44 7.50 18.75 -0.76
CA THR A 44 8.63 19.58 -1.22
C THR A 44 9.94 19.26 -0.48
N SER A 45 9.86 18.50 0.62
CA SER A 45 11.04 18.10 1.40
C SER A 45 12.03 17.23 0.60
N LYS A 46 13.29 17.22 1.05
CA LYS A 46 14.34 16.32 0.51
C LYS A 46 13.99 14.83 0.57
N TRP A 47 13.10 14.47 1.50
CA TRP A 47 12.68 13.09 1.74
C TRP A 47 11.56 12.64 0.79
N ALA A 48 10.90 13.58 0.11
CA ALA A 48 9.90 13.26 -0.91
C ALA A 48 10.50 12.68 -2.19
N THR A 49 11.84 12.64 -2.29
CA THR A 49 12.57 11.97 -3.36
C THR A 49 13.41 10.84 -2.78
N PHE A 50 13.20 9.63 -3.29
CA PHE A 50 13.92 8.43 -2.91
C PHE A 50 14.50 7.76 -4.16
N LEU A 51 15.82 7.50 -4.15
CA LEU A 51 16.56 6.96 -5.30
C LEU A 51 16.39 7.79 -6.60
N GLY A 52 16.28 9.11 -6.47
CA GLY A 52 16.10 10.02 -7.61
C GLY A 52 14.66 10.09 -8.16
N LEU A 53 13.73 9.29 -7.63
CA LEU A 53 12.30 9.31 -7.99
C LEU A 53 11.45 9.84 -6.84
N PRO A 54 10.29 10.47 -7.12
CA PRO A 54 9.34 10.83 -6.08
C PRO A 54 8.89 9.61 -5.28
N VAL A 55 8.79 9.72 -3.96
CA VAL A 55 8.22 8.68 -3.10
C VAL A 55 6.80 8.30 -3.55
N ALA A 56 6.05 9.27 -4.09
CA ALA A 56 4.74 9.03 -4.69
C ALA A 56 4.80 8.04 -5.88
N ALA A 57 5.86 8.06 -6.70
CA ALA A 57 6.02 7.12 -7.81
C ALA A 57 6.24 5.69 -7.31
N TRP A 58 7.04 5.53 -6.25
CA TRP A 58 7.21 4.24 -5.56
C TRP A 58 5.89 3.73 -4.99
N GLY A 59 5.08 4.62 -4.39
CA GLY A 59 3.75 4.29 -3.91
C GLY A 59 2.81 3.82 -5.03
N VAL A 60 2.79 4.50 -6.18
CA VAL A 60 2.01 4.08 -7.36
C VAL A 60 2.42 2.69 -7.81
N GLY A 61 3.73 2.43 -7.97
CA GLY A 61 4.24 1.12 -8.38
C GLY A 61 3.85 0.01 -7.39
N PHE A 62 3.96 0.29 -6.09
CA PHE A 62 3.54 -0.63 -5.04
C PHE A 62 2.05 -0.98 -5.12
N TYR A 63 1.16 0.02 -5.19
CA TYR A 63 -0.28 -0.24 -5.23
C TYR A 63 -0.73 -0.90 -6.53
N ILE A 64 -0.11 -0.59 -7.67
CA ILE A 64 -0.36 -1.30 -8.93
C ILE A 64 0.06 -2.77 -8.80
N GLY A 65 1.23 -3.05 -8.23
CA GLY A 65 1.69 -4.41 -7.98
C GLY A 65 0.74 -5.17 -7.05
N MET A 66 0.28 -4.53 -5.97
CA MET A 66 -0.68 -5.12 -5.05
C MET A 66 -2.04 -5.39 -5.71
N PHE A 67 -2.53 -4.46 -6.54
CA PHE A 67 -3.77 -4.64 -7.30
C PHE A 67 -3.65 -5.80 -8.29
N ALA A 68 -2.57 -5.87 -9.05
CA ALA A 68 -2.32 -6.95 -10.00
C ALA A 68 -2.23 -8.32 -9.31
N LEU A 69 -1.54 -8.40 -8.17
CA LEU A 69 -1.47 -9.61 -7.35
C LEU A 69 -2.85 -9.99 -6.79
N ALA A 70 -3.62 -9.02 -6.29
CA ALA A 70 -4.97 -9.26 -5.79
C ALA A 70 -5.89 -9.80 -6.91
N VAL A 71 -5.86 -9.21 -8.11
CA VAL A 71 -6.65 -9.68 -9.25
C VAL A 71 -6.16 -11.07 -9.71
N ALA A 72 -4.85 -11.28 -9.84
CA ALA A 72 -4.30 -12.60 -10.21
C ALA A 72 -4.72 -13.69 -9.20
N SER A 73 -4.79 -13.36 -7.91
CA SER A 73 -5.25 -14.26 -6.86
C SER A 73 -6.76 -14.58 -6.92
N THR A 74 -7.55 -13.85 -7.71
CA THR A 74 -8.97 -14.18 -7.93
C THR A 74 -9.19 -15.22 -9.03
N GLN A 75 -8.18 -15.52 -9.84
CA GLN A 75 -8.28 -16.58 -10.86
C GLN A 75 -8.27 -17.96 -10.18
N GLU A 76 -9.20 -18.84 -10.59
CA GLU A 76 -9.39 -20.19 -10.02
C GLU A 76 -8.09 -21.02 -9.97
N ARG A 77 -7.19 -20.80 -10.94
CA ARG A 77 -5.90 -21.48 -11.02
C ARG A 77 -4.95 -21.22 -9.84
N PHE A 78 -5.09 -20.10 -9.16
CA PHE A 78 -4.24 -19.69 -8.03
C PHE A 78 -5.01 -19.52 -6.72
N ALA A 79 -6.34 -19.71 -6.76
CA ALA A 79 -7.23 -19.51 -5.63
C ALA A 79 -6.81 -20.35 -4.40
N ASP A 80 -6.33 -21.57 -4.63
CA ASP A 80 -6.03 -22.58 -3.60
C ASP A 80 -4.53 -22.73 -3.29
N SER A 81 -3.68 -21.86 -3.86
CA SER A 81 -2.24 -21.93 -3.62
C SER A 81 -1.84 -21.13 -2.37
N ASP A 82 -1.39 -21.82 -1.32
CA ASP A 82 -0.86 -21.21 -0.09
C ASP A 82 0.32 -20.26 -0.39
N GLY A 83 1.04 -20.51 -1.49
CA GLY A 83 2.09 -19.63 -2.02
C GLY A 83 1.61 -18.22 -2.38
N MET A 84 0.40 -18.06 -2.92
CA MET A 84 -0.13 -16.75 -3.31
C MET A 84 -0.55 -15.91 -2.10
N SER A 85 -1.18 -16.53 -1.10
CA SER A 85 -1.51 -15.82 0.15
C SER A 85 -0.23 -15.36 0.88
N LYS A 86 0.84 -16.17 0.85
CA LYS A 86 2.14 -15.80 1.41
C LYS A 86 2.81 -14.65 0.65
N THR A 87 2.76 -14.63 -0.68
CA THR A 87 3.34 -13.53 -1.47
C THR A 87 2.59 -12.22 -1.24
N LEU A 88 1.26 -12.24 -1.21
CA LEU A 88 0.45 -11.06 -0.87
C LEU A 88 0.78 -10.52 0.53
N LEU A 89 0.94 -11.40 1.51
CA LEU A 89 1.31 -11.02 2.88
C LEU A 89 2.72 -10.40 2.94
N LEU A 90 3.70 -11.02 2.29
CA LEU A 90 5.06 -10.51 2.28
C LEU A 90 5.13 -9.15 1.56
N TYR A 91 4.45 -9.03 0.43
CA TYR A 91 4.42 -7.81 -0.37
C TYR A 91 3.75 -6.66 0.42
N SER A 92 2.57 -6.89 1.00
CA SER A 92 1.91 -5.90 1.85
C SER A 92 2.72 -5.53 3.09
N GLY A 93 3.46 -6.48 3.67
CA GLY A 93 4.37 -6.23 4.79
C GLY A 93 5.49 -5.24 4.45
N VAL A 94 6.08 -5.33 3.26
CA VAL A 94 7.05 -4.33 2.77
C VAL A 94 6.41 -2.95 2.68
N GLY A 95 5.17 -2.86 2.19
CA GLY A 95 4.41 -1.61 2.13
C GLY A 95 4.16 -0.99 3.51
N VAL A 96 3.76 -1.78 4.51
CA VAL A 96 3.57 -1.31 5.89
C VAL A 96 4.88 -0.81 6.48
N MET A 97 5.97 -1.55 6.29
CA MET A 97 7.30 -1.15 6.78
C MET A 97 7.77 0.16 6.15
N PHE A 98 7.58 0.31 4.83
CA PHE A 98 7.89 1.55 4.13
C PHE A 98 7.01 2.71 4.61
N SER A 99 5.72 2.46 4.83
CA SER A 99 4.82 3.48 5.35
C SER A 99 5.18 3.90 6.78
N ALA A 100 5.56 2.97 7.64
CA ALA A 100 6.01 3.25 9.00
C ALA A 100 7.28 4.11 9.01
N TRP A 101 8.22 3.85 8.08
CA TRP A 101 9.39 4.68 7.87
C TRP A 101 9.00 6.12 7.48
N LEU A 102 8.06 6.29 6.55
CA LEU A 102 7.60 7.62 6.15
C LEU A 102 6.93 8.37 7.31
N THR A 103 6.07 7.69 8.08
CA THR A 103 5.44 8.27 9.27
C THR A 103 6.49 8.69 10.31
N TYR A 104 7.56 7.91 10.48
CA TYR A 104 8.68 8.30 11.33
C TYR A 104 9.36 9.59 10.83
N LEU A 105 9.61 9.71 9.52
CA LEU A 105 10.18 10.94 8.95
C LEU A 105 9.26 12.14 9.12
N GLU A 106 7.95 11.98 8.95
CA GLU A 106 6.95 13.04 9.13
C GLU A 106 6.96 13.61 10.55
N LEU A 107 6.97 12.72 11.57
CA LEU A 107 6.88 13.12 12.97
C LEU A 107 8.21 13.61 13.56
N PHE A 108 9.31 12.93 13.28
CA PHE A 108 10.59 13.19 13.98
C PHE A 108 11.58 14.03 13.17
N VAL A 109 11.45 14.09 11.85
CA VAL A 109 12.42 14.80 11.00
C VAL A 109 11.80 16.05 10.40
N ILE A 110 10.68 15.90 9.70
CA ILE A 110 10.01 17.01 9.01
C ILE A 110 9.17 17.83 9.99
N HIS A 111 8.69 17.21 11.08
CA HIS A 111 7.76 17.81 12.04
C HIS A 111 6.49 18.36 11.36
N ALA A 112 6.05 17.68 10.29
CA ALA A 112 4.86 18.05 9.53
C ALA A 112 4.13 16.79 9.08
N ILE A 113 2.80 16.80 9.19
CA ILE A 113 1.95 15.65 8.87
C ILE A 113 1.32 15.88 7.50
N CYS A 114 1.36 14.86 6.64
CA CYS A 114 0.64 14.84 5.38
C CYS A 114 -0.60 13.93 5.50
N GLN A 115 -1.79 14.51 5.39
CA GLN A 115 -3.05 13.76 5.44
C GLN A 115 -3.07 12.61 4.41
N TRP A 116 -2.59 12.83 3.19
CA TRP A 116 -2.57 11.81 2.14
C TRP A 116 -1.61 10.66 2.43
N CYS A 117 -0.45 10.94 3.05
CA CYS A 117 0.47 9.91 3.50
C CYS A 117 -0.16 9.06 4.61
N VAL A 118 -0.85 9.69 5.58
CA VAL A 118 -1.57 8.97 6.65
C VAL A 118 -2.69 8.11 6.08
N VAL A 119 -3.46 8.62 5.11
CA VAL A 119 -4.49 7.82 4.42
C VAL A 119 -3.86 6.61 3.74
N SER A 120 -2.74 6.80 3.03
CA SER A 120 -1.98 5.69 2.42
C SER A 120 -1.50 4.68 3.48
N ALA A 121 -1.01 5.15 4.64
CA ALA A 121 -0.58 4.30 5.74
C ALA A 121 -1.72 3.43 6.28
N ILE A 122 -2.91 4.01 6.42
CA ILE A 122 -4.11 3.28 6.85
C ILE A 122 -4.50 2.24 5.79
N LEU A 123 -4.52 2.61 4.50
CA LEU A 123 -4.88 1.70 3.42
C LEU A 123 -3.95 0.48 3.36
N VAL A 124 -2.62 0.68 3.37
CA VAL A 124 -1.68 -0.44 3.33
C VAL A 124 -1.75 -1.32 4.58
N THR A 125 -2.02 -0.73 5.74
CA THR A 125 -2.22 -1.48 6.99
C THR A 125 -3.48 -2.34 6.94
N LEU A 126 -4.59 -1.81 6.42
CA LEU A 126 -5.83 -2.58 6.22
C LEU A 126 -5.63 -3.71 5.22
N ILE A 127 -4.92 -3.45 4.12
CA ILE A 127 -4.54 -4.47 3.14
C ILE A 127 -3.73 -5.58 3.81
N PHE A 128 -2.71 -5.23 4.59
CA PHE A 128 -1.88 -6.20 5.31
C PHE A 128 -2.70 -7.06 6.28
N LEU A 129 -3.62 -6.46 7.04
CA LEU A 129 -4.51 -7.20 7.94
C LEU A 129 -5.40 -8.19 7.17
N LEU A 130 -5.96 -7.78 6.04
CA LEU A 130 -6.76 -8.66 5.18
C LEU A 130 -5.92 -9.81 4.60
N CYS A 131 -4.69 -9.53 4.15
CA CYS A 131 -3.77 -10.56 3.67
C CYS A 131 -3.35 -11.53 4.80
N ALA A 132 -3.14 -11.02 6.02
CA ALA A 132 -2.81 -11.84 7.18
C ALA A 132 -3.98 -12.76 7.58
N MET A 133 -5.21 -12.26 7.46
CA MET A 133 -6.41 -13.06 7.68
C MET A 133 -6.60 -14.14 6.60
N ASP A 134 -6.38 -13.81 5.32
CA ASP A 134 -6.42 -14.77 4.21
C ASP A 134 -5.38 -15.88 4.42
N PHE A 135 -4.14 -15.52 4.76
CA PHE A 135 -3.06 -16.49 5.03
C PHE A 135 -3.33 -17.38 6.25
N ARG A 136 -3.95 -16.85 7.31
CA ARG A 136 -4.34 -17.65 8.48
C ARG A 136 -5.43 -18.66 8.15
N GLU A 137 -6.35 -18.33 7.26
CA GLU A 137 -7.42 -19.22 6.83
C GLU A 137 -6.88 -20.35 5.96
N SER A 138 -5.96 -20.03 5.03
CA SER A 138 -5.26 -21.03 4.20
C SER A 138 -4.44 -22.02 5.04
N ARG A 139 -3.78 -21.55 6.11
CA ARG A 139 -3.06 -22.41 7.06
C ARG A 139 -3.94 -23.13 8.08
N GLY A 140 -5.19 -22.70 8.23
CA GLY A 140 -6.16 -23.27 9.16
C GLY A 140 -6.82 -24.55 8.65
N ALA A 141 -6.67 -24.88 7.37
CA ALA A 141 -6.97 -26.22 6.85
C ALA A 141 -5.90 -27.18 7.37
N PRO A 142 -6.21 -28.08 8.33
CA PRO A 142 -5.25 -29.07 8.78
C PRO A 142 -4.89 -29.95 7.59
N GLU A 143 -3.59 -30.18 7.44
CA GLU A 143 -2.97 -31.21 6.63
C GLU A 143 -3.73 -32.54 6.78
N ALA A 144 -4.70 -32.80 5.90
CA ALA A 144 -5.30 -34.12 5.73
C ALA A 144 -4.24 -34.98 5.04
N LEU A 145 -3.37 -35.57 5.86
CA LEU A 145 -2.41 -36.62 5.52
C LEU A 145 -3.08 -37.71 4.67
N PRO A 146 -2.61 -38.02 3.45
CA PRO A 146 -2.83 -39.34 2.87
C PRO A 146 -1.78 -40.30 3.45
N GLY A 147 -2.22 -41.17 4.36
CA GLY A 147 -1.57 -42.43 4.71
C GLY A 147 -2.23 -43.58 3.97
#